data_AF-A0A4Y2FGS9-F1
#
_entry.id   AF-A0A4Y2FGS9-F1
#
_cell.length_a   1.000
_cell.length_b   1.000
_cell.length_c   1.000
_cell.angle_alpha   90.00
_cell.angle_beta   90.00
_cell.angle_gamma   90.00
#
_symmetry.space_group_name_H-M   'P 1'
#
loop_
_entity.id
_entity.type
_entity.pdbx_description
1 polymer ?
#
loop_
_entity_poly.entity_id
_entity_poly.type
_entity_poly.pdbx_seq_one_letter_code
_entity_poly.pdbx_strand_id
1 'polypeptide(L)'
;MTEANEGYGDAFGRIGVQLTAQMNQGATKSVSSTTVQRRLLRMGLCSRGLVIFPQNDGIYQQDNARCHTARSVCTWFEEHQDEFTVLPCPANSPDLNPIENLWDHLDRVVRAMDTQPHNLAQLATALESAWLNIPVNTFRNLIDSLPARLAEVRSAKGGYSGF
;
A
#
# COMPACT_ATOMS: atom_id res chain seq x y z
N MET A 1 -23.56 15.21 -11.72
CA MET A 1 -22.11 15.00 -11.88
C MET A 1 -21.79 13.70 -11.19
N THR A 2 -21.52 12.68 -12.00
CA THR A 2 -21.39 11.29 -11.57
C THR A 2 -19.96 11.07 -11.11
N GLU A 3 -19.73 10.82 -9.82
CA GLU A 3 -18.43 10.38 -9.31
C GLU A 3 -18.12 9.01 -9.93
N ALA A 4 -17.04 8.96 -10.70
CA ALA A 4 -16.50 7.71 -11.22
C ALA A 4 -15.99 6.90 -10.04
N ASN A 5 -16.72 5.84 -9.76
CA ASN A 5 -16.38 4.75 -8.87
C ASN A 5 -15.17 4.00 -9.47
N GLU A 6 -13.96 4.53 -9.35
CA GLU A 6 -12.72 3.79 -9.63
C GLU A 6 -12.53 2.78 -8.50
N GLY A 7 -13.23 1.65 -8.63
CA GLY A 7 -13.04 0.48 -7.79
C GLY A 7 -11.69 -0.15 -8.09
N TYR A 8 -10.68 0.19 -7.28
CA TYR A 8 -9.45 -0.60 -7.20
C TYR A 8 -9.83 -1.98 -6.64
N GLY A 9 -9.76 -3.00 -7.51
CA GLY A 9 -10.05 -4.41 -7.17
C GLY A 9 -8.95 -5.10 -6.37
N ASP A 10 -7.89 -4.38 -6.00
CA ASP A 10 -6.79 -4.86 -5.17
C ASP A 10 -7.17 -4.94 -3.68
N ALA A 11 -6.29 -5.53 -2.87
CA ALA A 11 -6.55 -5.73 -1.44
C ALA A 11 -6.64 -4.40 -0.68
N PHE A 12 -5.86 -3.39 -1.09
CA PHE A 12 -5.87 -2.06 -0.51
C PHE A 12 -7.21 -1.33 -0.76
N GLY A 13 -7.73 -1.41 -1.98
CA GLY A 13 -9.05 -0.93 -2.35
C GLY A 13 -10.16 -1.65 -1.59
N ARG A 14 -10.06 -2.97 -1.43
CA ARG A 14 -11.03 -3.78 -0.66
C ARG A 14 -11.04 -3.44 0.84
N ILE A 15 -9.87 -3.27 1.46
CA ILE A 15 -9.77 -2.74 2.82
C ILE A 15 -10.43 -1.35 2.84
N GLY A 16 -10.02 -0.42 1.99
CA GLY A 16 -10.58 0.94 1.94
C GLY A 16 -12.11 0.99 1.79
N VAL A 17 -12.69 0.14 0.94
CA VAL A 17 -14.14 0.03 0.72
C VAL A 17 -14.85 -0.58 1.93
N GLN A 18 -14.33 -1.66 2.51
CA GLN A 18 -14.90 -2.27 3.72
C GLN A 18 -14.87 -1.29 4.90
N LEU A 19 -13.79 -0.52 5.02
CA LEU A 19 -13.66 0.53 6.03
C LEU A 19 -14.65 1.67 5.79
N THR A 20 -14.83 2.09 4.55
CA THR A 20 -15.84 3.10 4.19
C THR A 20 -17.25 2.62 4.53
N ALA A 21 -17.57 1.36 4.22
CA ALA A 21 -18.87 0.77 4.53
C ALA A 21 -19.12 0.67 6.05
N GLN A 22 -18.14 0.23 6.84
CA GLN A 22 -18.24 0.16 8.29
C GLN A 22 -18.33 1.54 8.96
N MET A 23 -17.57 2.53 8.47
CA MET A 23 -17.59 3.89 9.00
C MET A 23 -18.90 4.64 8.71
N ASN A 24 -19.64 4.21 7.68
CA ASN A 24 -20.93 4.80 7.33
C ASN A 24 -22.12 4.07 7.99
N GLN A 25 -21.91 2.98 8.72
CA GLN A 25 -22.97 2.34 9.51
C GLN A 25 -23.29 3.19 10.74
N GLY A 26 -24.42 3.90 10.70
CA GLY A 26 -24.93 4.73 11.80
C GLY A 26 -24.35 6.15 11.88
N ALA A 27 -23.53 6.57 10.92
CA ALA A 27 -22.95 7.91 10.89
C ALA A 27 -23.85 8.93 10.16
N THR A 28 -24.01 10.12 10.73
CA THR A 28 -24.76 11.23 10.10
C THR A 28 -23.97 11.97 9.02
N LYS A 29 -22.68 11.65 8.84
CA LYS A 29 -21.80 12.14 7.78
C LYS A 29 -20.89 11.01 7.30
N SER A 30 -20.79 10.84 5.99
CA SER A 30 -19.94 9.80 5.40
C SER A 30 -18.47 10.20 5.40
N VAL A 31 -17.59 9.22 5.60
CA VAL A 31 -16.14 9.40 5.47
C VAL A 31 -15.67 8.69 4.20
N SER A 32 -14.88 9.35 3.36
CA SER A 32 -14.41 8.75 2.11
C SER A 32 -13.28 7.75 2.34
N SER A 33 -13.20 6.72 1.49
CA SER A 33 -12.11 5.73 1.45
C SER A 33 -10.73 6.39 1.49
N THR A 34 -10.56 7.49 0.73
CA THR A 34 -9.33 8.28 0.68
C THR A 34 -8.94 8.89 2.03
N THR A 35 -9.92 9.25 2.87
CA THR A 35 -9.68 9.83 4.20
C THR A 35 -9.19 8.77 5.17
N VAL A 36 -9.70 7.54 5.05
CA VAL A 36 -9.27 6.39 5.83
C VAL A 36 -7.85 5.97 5.43
N GLN A 37 -7.60 5.83 4.12
CA GLN A 37 -6.30 5.52 3.55
C GLN A 37 -5.23 6.54 3.98
N ARG A 38 -5.54 7.84 3.89
CA ARG A 38 -4.62 8.92 4.31
C ARG A 38 -4.31 8.87 5.82
N ARG A 39 -5.25 8.45 6.65
CA ARG A 39 -5.05 8.34 8.11
C ARG A 39 -4.21 7.12 8.48
N LEU A 40 -4.39 5.99 7.80
CA LEU A 40 -3.56 4.80 7.94
C LEU A 40 -2.10 5.06 7.52
N LEU A 41 -1.88 5.69 6.36
CA LEU A 41 -0.55 6.09 5.90
C LEU A 41 0.14 7.05 6.89
N ARG A 42 -0.59 8.00 7.48
CA ARG A 42 -0.05 8.92 8.50
C ARG A 42 0.32 8.24 9.81
N MET A 43 -0.38 7.19 10.23
CA MET A 43 -0.06 6.46 11.46
C MET A 43 1.20 5.60 11.31
N GLY A 44 1.49 5.09 10.11
CA GLY A 44 2.71 4.32 9.84
C GLY A 44 3.98 5.17 9.62
N LEU A 45 3.85 6.38 9.07
CA LEU A 45 4.99 7.19 8.62
C LEU A 45 5.54 8.19 9.66
N CYS A 46 4.78 8.58 10.69
CA CYS A 46 5.14 9.73 11.53
C CYS A 46 6.02 9.46 12.76
N SER A 47 6.43 8.22 13.04
CA SER A 47 7.05 7.91 14.35
C SER A 47 8.57 7.70 14.37
N ARG A 48 9.30 7.79 13.25
CA ARG A 48 10.77 7.68 13.27
C ARG A 48 11.40 8.65 12.29
N GLY A 49 12.33 9.47 12.77
CA GLY A 49 13.20 10.28 11.92
C GLY A 49 13.86 9.36 10.90
N LEU A 50 13.38 9.44 9.66
CA LEU A 50 13.68 8.48 8.62
C LEU A 50 15.03 8.88 7.99
N VAL A 51 16.12 8.27 8.45
CA VAL A 51 17.27 8.09 7.56
C VAL A 51 16.82 7.04 6.57
N ILE A 52 16.36 7.47 5.40
CA ILE A 52 15.68 6.58 4.44
C ILE A 52 16.67 5.55 3.91
N PHE A 53 17.90 5.98 3.62
CA PHE A 53 19.01 5.11 3.22
C PHE A 53 20.34 5.68 3.74
N PRO A 54 20.91 5.15 4.84
CA PRO A 54 22.09 5.73 5.48
C PRO A 54 23.36 5.72 4.61
N GLN A 55 23.34 5.01 3.48
CA GLN A 55 24.46 4.81 2.57
C GLN A 55 24.23 5.46 1.19
N ASN A 56 23.14 6.19 1.00
CA ASN A 56 22.72 6.81 -0.27
C ASN A 56 22.65 5.84 -1.47
N ASP A 57 22.42 4.55 -1.19
CA ASP A 57 22.32 3.46 -2.18
C ASP A 57 20.90 2.88 -2.24
N GLY A 58 19.94 3.65 -1.75
CA GLY A 58 18.57 3.23 -1.62
C GLY A 58 17.89 2.93 -2.94
N ILE A 59 16.96 1.97 -2.91
CA ILE A 59 16.05 1.71 -4.00
C ILE A 59 14.63 1.94 -3.50
N TYR A 60 13.95 2.92 -4.09
CA TYR A 60 12.57 3.26 -3.79
C TYR A 60 11.65 2.77 -4.89
N GLN A 61 10.59 2.05 -4.53
CA GLN A 61 9.55 1.61 -5.46
C GLN A 61 8.20 2.14 -5.00
N GLN A 62 7.44 2.74 -5.93
CA GLN A 62 6.05 3.14 -5.74
C GLN A 62 5.23 2.83 -6.99
N ASP A 63 3.90 2.84 -6.86
CA ASP A 63 3.01 2.79 -8.01
C ASP A 63 2.92 4.16 -8.73
N ASN A 64 2.27 4.17 -9.89
CA ASN A 64 2.07 5.38 -10.68
C ASN A 64 0.70 6.03 -10.42
N ALA A 65 0.10 5.88 -9.24
CA ALA A 65 -1.15 6.57 -8.95
C ALA A 65 -0.95 8.10 -9.02
N ARG A 66 -2.01 8.83 -9.41
CA ARG A 66 -1.89 10.27 -9.73
C ARG A 66 -1.30 11.13 -8.60
N CYS A 67 -1.49 10.73 -7.34
CA CYS A 67 -0.90 11.43 -6.20
C CYS A 67 0.62 11.21 -6.09
N HIS A 68 1.13 10.06 -6.53
CA HIS A 68 2.55 9.71 -6.53
C HIS A 68 3.31 10.31 -7.72
N THR A 69 2.61 10.68 -8.79
CA THR A 69 3.16 11.36 -9.97
C THR A 69 2.84 12.86 -10.00
N ALA A 70 2.34 13.42 -8.90
CA ALA A 70 2.04 14.85 -8.81
C ALA A 70 3.33 15.67 -8.94
N ARG A 71 3.26 16.86 -9.55
CA ARG A 71 4.45 17.70 -9.79
C ARG A 71 5.29 17.91 -8.54
N SER A 72 4.65 18.20 -7.41
CA SER A 72 5.35 18.40 -6.13
C SER A 72 6.12 17.16 -5.67
N VAL A 73 5.60 15.96 -5.95
CA VAL A 73 6.25 14.69 -5.61
C VAL A 73 7.42 14.43 -6.56
N CYS A 74 7.23 14.65 -7.87
CA CYS A 74 8.31 14.55 -8.85
C CYS A 74 9.47 15.51 -8.53
N THR A 75 9.17 16.77 -8.22
CA THR A 75 10.19 17.75 -7.82
C THR A 75 10.93 17.31 -6.56
N TRP A 76 10.25 16.75 -5.56
CA TRP A 76 10.91 16.22 -4.37
C TRP A 76 11.88 15.07 -4.73
N PHE A 77 11.49 14.16 -5.61
CA PHE A 77 12.40 13.09 -6.08
C PHE A 77 13.59 13.62 -6.87
N GLU A 78 13.39 14.66 -7.69
CA GLU A 78 14.48 15.33 -8.41
C GLU A 78 15.48 15.98 -7.43
N GLU A 79 15.01 16.60 -6.35
CA GLU A 79 15.85 17.19 -5.31
C GLU A 79 16.68 16.15 -4.54
N HIS A 80 16.23 14.88 -4.46
CA HIS A 80 16.86 13.81 -3.69
C HIS A 80 17.43 12.69 -4.57
N GLN A 81 17.68 12.96 -5.86
CA GLN A 81 18.16 11.96 -6.83
C GLN A 81 19.54 11.38 -6.49
N ASP A 82 20.34 12.09 -5.70
CA ASP A 82 21.66 11.65 -5.24
C ASP A 82 21.60 10.79 -3.95
N GLU A 83 20.41 10.65 -3.34
CA GLU A 83 20.22 9.90 -2.10
C GLU A 83 19.67 8.48 -2.31
N PHE A 84 18.90 8.26 -3.38
CA PHE A 84 18.35 6.95 -3.72
C PHE A 84 17.84 6.93 -5.17
N THR A 85 17.66 5.73 -5.70
CA THR A 85 17.10 5.49 -7.03
C THR A 85 15.63 5.14 -6.95
N VAL A 86 14.79 5.83 -7.72
CA VAL A 86 13.38 5.46 -7.91
C VAL A 86 13.27 4.42 -9.03
N LEU A 87 12.70 3.25 -8.74
CA LEU A 87 12.43 2.24 -9.75
C LEU A 87 11.21 2.62 -10.62
N PRO A 88 11.33 2.55 -11.95
CA PRO A 88 10.18 2.70 -12.82
C PRO A 88 9.25 1.50 -12.66
N CYS A 89 8.01 1.75 -12.21
CA CYS A 89 6.98 0.74 -12.16
C CYS A 89 6.11 0.83 -13.43
N PRO A 90 5.82 -0.27 -14.14
CA PRO A 90 4.83 -0.25 -15.21
C PRO A 90 3.43 0.06 -14.67
N ALA A 91 2.62 0.76 -15.46
CA ALA A 91 1.24 1.07 -15.08
C ALA A 91 0.43 -0.23 -14.90
N ASN A 92 -0.55 -0.22 -13.99
CA ASN A 92 -1.46 -1.34 -13.71
C ASN A 92 -0.75 -2.69 -13.44
N SER A 93 0.37 -2.65 -12.72
CA SER A 93 1.17 -3.85 -12.41
C SER A 93 1.22 -4.14 -10.90
N PRO A 94 0.07 -4.41 -10.24
CA PRO A 94 0.04 -4.70 -8.81
C PRO A 94 0.88 -5.93 -8.46
N ASP A 95 0.98 -6.91 -9.36
CA ASP A 95 1.81 -8.11 -9.22
C ASP A 95 3.28 -7.78 -8.94
N LEU A 96 3.78 -6.64 -9.43
CA LEU A 96 5.16 -6.19 -9.27
C LEU A 96 5.36 -5.30 -8.05
N ASN A 97 4.30 -5.01 -7.28
CA ASN A 97 4.36 -4.18 -6.09
C ASN A 97 4.22 -5.05 -4.82
N PRO A 98 5.32 -5.40 -4.13
CA PRO A 98 5.31 -6.25 -2.94
C PRO A 98 4.40 -5.77 -1.81
N ILE A 99 4.12 -4.46 -1.73
CA ILE A 99 3.26 -3.90 -0.69
C ILE A 99 1.81 -4.40 -0.81
N GLU A 100 1.36 -4.76 -2.01
CA GLU A 100 0.01 -5.31 -2.22
C GLU A 100 -0.16 -6.65 -1.49
N ASN A 101 0.87 -7.50 -1.47
CA ASN A 101 0.84 -8.75 -0.72
C ASN A 101 0.82 -8.50 0.80
N LEU A 102 1.46 -7.43 1.27
CA LEU A 102 1.40 -7.04 2.68
C LEU A 102 0.02 -6.51 3.06
N TRP A 103 -0.61 -5.71 2.20
CA TRP A 103 -2.00 -5.27 2.40
C TRP A 103 -2.96 -6.45 2.45
N ASP A 104 -2.83 -7.41 1.54
CA ASP A 104 -3.62 -8.64 1.52
C ASP A 104 -3.37 -9.50 2.79
N HIS A 105 -2.14 -9.56 3.28
CA HIS A 105 -1.83 -10.18 4.57
C HIS A 105 -2.55 -9.49 5.73
N LEU A 106 -2.48 -8.16 5.82
CA LEU A 106 -3.16 -7.39 6.87
C LEU A 106 -4.68 -7.56 6.82
N ASP A 107 -5.29 -7.52 5.62
CA ASP A 107 -6.72 -7.74 5.43
C ASP A 107 -7.14 -9.11 5.98
N ARG A 108 -6.39 -10.16 5.63
CA ARG A 108 -6.64 -11.52 6.12
C ARG A 108 -6.55 -11.61 7.64
N VAL A 109 -5.53 -11.00 8.24
CA VAL A 109 -5.36 -11.00 9.70
C VAL A 109 -6.55 -10.32 10.36
N VAL A 110 -6.94 -9.12 9.91
CA VAL A 110 -8.08 -8.39 10.48
C VAL A 110 -9.39 -9.18 10.32
N ARG A 111 -9.63 -9.80 9.16
CA ARG A 111 -10.83 -10.63 8.92
C ARG A 111 -10.88 -11.88 9.80
N ALA A 112 -9.74 -12.44 10.15
CA ALA A 112 -9.65 -13.64 10.98
C ALA A 112 -9.77 -13.35 12.49
N MET A 113 -9.81 -12.08 12.91
CA MET A 113 -9.96 -11.73 14.32
C MET A 113 -11.33 -12.14 14.87
N ASP A 114 -11.34 -12.76 16.06
CA ASP A 114 -12.56 -13.15 16.77
C ASP A 114 -13.49 -11.95 17.02
N THR A 115 -12.89 -10.82 17.43
CA THR A 115 -13.62 -9.55 17.59
C THR A 115 -13.24 -8.62 16.45
N GLN A 116 -14.22 -8.30 15.60
CA GLN A 116 -14.01 -7.35 14.52
C GLN A 116 -13.92 -5.91 15.05
N PRO A 117 -13.03 -5.06 14.50
CA PRO A 117 -12.99 -3.66 14.87
C PRO A 117 -14.26 -2.94 14.42
N HIS A 118 -14.86 -2.17 15.33
CA HIS A 118 -16.13 -1.46 15.09
C HIS A 118 -15.93 0.05 14.87
N ASN A 119 -14.70 0.55 15.04
CA ASN A 119 -14.36 1.95 14.80
C ASN A 119 -12.91 2.09 14.33
N LEU A 120 -12.58 3.29 13.85
CA LEU A 120 -11.26 3.59 13.28
C LEU A 120 -10.11 3.37 14.26
N ALA A 121 -10.29 3.68 15.55
CA ALA A 121 -9.24 3.51 16.53
C ALA A 121 -8.93 2.03 16.78
N GLN A 122 -9.97 1.20 16.93
CA GLN A 122 -9.82 -0.24 17.08
C GLN A 122 -9.17 -0.88 15.85
N LEU A 123 -9.58 -0.46 14.65
CA LEU A 123 -8.97 -0.94 13.42
C LEU A 123 -7.50 -0.51 13.33
N ALA A 124 -7.19 0.75 13.62
CA ALA A 124 -5.82 1.26 13.60
C ALA A 124 -4.90 0.39 14.49
N THR A 125 -5.36 0.13 15.71
CA THR A 125 -4.65 -0.76 16.66
C THR A 125 -4.54 -2.18 16.13
N ALA A 126 -5.58 -2.73 15.51
CA ALA A 126 -5.55 -4.06 14.91
C ALA A 126 -4.53 -4.16 13.77
N LEU A 127 -4.52 -3.18 12.86
CA LEU A 127 -3.59 -3.11 11.73
C LEU A 127 -2.15 -2.89 12.19
N GLU A 128 -1.93 -2.01 13.17
CA GLU A 128 -0.60 -1.77 13.76
C GLU A 128 -0.07 -3.03 14.45
N SER A 129 -0.90 -3.69 15.25
CA SER A 129 -0.56 -4.97 15.88
C SER A 129 -0.24 -6.03 14.83
N ALA A 130 -1.08 -6.17 13.79
CA ALA A 130 -0.83 -7.11 12.70
C ALA A 130 0.50 -6.80 11.98
N TRP A 131 0.76 -5.53 11.65
CA TRP A 131 1.98 -5.07 11.01
C TRP A 131 3.24 -5.39 11.81
N LEU A 132 3.23 -5.08 13.12
CA LEU A 132 4.36 -5.33 14.01
C LEU A 132 4.65 -6.84 14.20
N ASN A 133 3.65 -7.68 13.97
CA ASN A 133 3.79 -9.14 14.04
C ASN A 133 4.18 -9.80 12.71
N ILE A 134 4.28 -9.04 11.61
CA ILE A 134 4.75 -9.60 10.34
C ILE A 134 6.22 -10.03 10.48
N PRO A 135 6.56 -11.32 10.28
CA PRO A 135 7.95 -11.76 10.36
C PRO A 135 8.82 -11.04 9.33
N VAL A 136 10.05 -10.67 9.73
CA VAL A 136 11.02 -10.03 8.80
C VAL A 136 11.26 -10.88 7.55
N ASN A 137 11.22 -12.20 7.69
CA ASN A 137 11.35 -13.12 6.54
C ASN A 137 10.23 -12.96 5.51
N THR A 138 9.02 -12.53 5.90
CA THR A 138 7.95 -12.24 4.94
C THR A 138 8.35 -11.12 4.00
N PHE A 139 8.93 -10.03 4.54
CA PHE A 139 9.43 -8.93 3.73
C PHE A 139 10.56 -9.38 2.80
N ARG A 140 11.54 -10.14 3.33
CA ARG A 140 12.65 -10.66 2.49
C ARG A 140 12.14 -11.54 1.36
N ASN A 141 11.28 -12.50 1.65
CA ASN A 141 10.72 -13.40 0.65
C ASN A 141 9.96 -12.65 -0.46
N LEU A 142 9.24 -11.58 -0.11
CA LEU A 142 8.54 -10.76 -1.09
C LEU A 142 9.53 -10.03 -2.02
N ILE A 143 10.58 -9.43 -1.47
CA ILE A 143 11.65 -8.79 -2.26
C ILE A 143 12.38 -9.82 -3.12
N ASP A 144 12.77 -10.95 -2.54
CA ASP A 144 13.49 -12.04 -3.22
C ASP A 144 12.64 -12.67 -4.33
N SER A 145 11.31 -12.53 -4.28
CA SER A 145 10.41 -13.01 -5.33
C SER A 145 10.37 -12.13 -6.58
N LEU A 146 10.75 -10.85 -6.49
CA LEU A 146 10.63 -9.88 -7.59
C LEU A 146 11.25 -10.35 -8.91
N PRO A 147 12.47 -10.94 -8.94
CA PRO A 147 13.04 -11.45 -10.19
C PRO A 147 12.17 -12.54 -10.85
N ALA A 148 11.54 -13.41 -10.06
CA ALA A 148 10.63 -14.43 -10.57
C ALA A 148 9.35 -13.80 -11.13
N ARG A 149 8.76 -12.80 -10.44
CA ARG A 149 7.58 -12.09 -10.94
C ARG A 149 7.84 -11.38 -12.26
N LEU A 150 9.01 -10.73 -12.39
CA LEU A 150 9.44 -10.10 -13.63
C LEU A 150 9.62 -11.12 -14.76
N ALA A 151 10.14 -12.31 -14.45
CA ALA A 151 10.27 -13.39 -15.42
C ALA A 151 8.89 -13.86 -15.91
N GLU A 152 7.91 -13.99 -15.01
CA GLU A 152 6.54 -14.35 -15.35
C GLU A 152 5.84 -13.26 -16.17
N VAL A 153 5.92 -11.98 -15.79
CA VAL A 153 5.39 -10.87 -16.59
C VAL A 153 6.00 -10.87 -18.00
N ARG A 154 7.31 -11.14 -18.11
CA ARG A 154 7.98 -11.25 -19.42
C ARG A 154 7.47 -12.45 -20.21
N SER A 155 7.28 -13.60 -19.57
CA SER A 155 6.70 -14.81 -20.18
C SER A 155 5.27 -14.55 -20.69
N ALA A 156 4.48 -13.84 -19.89
CA ALA A 156 3.13 -13.39 -20.20
C ALA A 156 3.08 -12.19 -21.18
N LYS A 157 4.22 -11.72 -21.69
CA LYS A 157 4.34 -10.57 -22.61
C LYS A 157 3.66 -9.30 -22.08
N GLY A 158 3.81 -9.03 -20.78
CA GLY A 158 3.18 -7.90 -20.09
C GLY A 158 1.77 -8.20 -19.56
N GLY A 159 1.29 -9.44 -19.68
CA GLY A 159 0.05 -9.90 -19.04
C GLY A 159 0.20 -10.21 -17.55
N TYR A 160 -0.92 -10.57 -16.92
CA TYR A 160 -1.00 -10.96 -15.52
C TYR A 160 -0.08 -12.16 -15.21
N SER A 161 0.67 -12.07 -14.12
CA SER A 161 1.73 -13.02 -13.77
C SER A 161 1.30 -14.08 -12.74
N GLY A 162 0.09 -13.98 -12.17
CA GLY A 162 -0.41 -14.95 -11.19
C GLY A 162 0.06 -14.71 -9.75
N PHE A 163 0.81 -13.64 -9.51
CA PHE A 163 1.25 -13.20 -8.19
C PHE A 163 0.24 -12.27 -7.49
#